data_AF-A0A812RU56-F1
#
_entry.id   AF-A0A812RU56-F1
#
_cell.length_a   1.000
_cell.length_b   1.000
_cell.length_c   1.000
_cell.angle_alpha   90.00
_cell.angle_beta   90.00
_cell.angle_gamma   90.00
#
_symmetry.space_group_name_H-M   'P 1'
#
loop_
_entity.id
_entity.type
_entity.pdbx_description
1 polymer ?
#
loop_
_entity_poly.entity_id
_entity_poly.type
_entity_poly.pdbx_seq_one_letter_code
_entity_poly.pdbx_strand_id
1 'polypeptide(L)'
;MGGAASSEVKNAIEGKSADEIAAALKELPADQLAKVKEAVGKGAPAGQDYKGLLEQPAEPKFKGALAQIFVRSQPYGGSDKSNNGHRYDSIPFANGMITSGMSCQLIHYTHEEHAAFFELCKSFNFIIVRCNPGLR
;
A
#
# COMPACT_ATOMS: atom_id res chain seq x y z
N MET A 1 -6.12 -15.13 -22.52
CA MET A 1 -7.45 -15.23 -21.86
C MET A 1 -7.30 -15.14 -20.34
N GLY A 2 -6.93 -13.96 -19.79
CA GLY A 2 -6.61 -13.80 -18.35
C GLY A 2 -7.48 -12.79 -17.59
N GLY A 3 -8.55 -12.29 -18.21
CA GLY A 3 -9.31 -11.14 -17.68
C GLY A 3 -10.44 -11.45 -16.70
N ALA A 4 -11.00 -12.65 -16.70
CA ALA A 4 -12.26 -12.93 -15.99
C ALA A 4 -12.10 -13.03 -14.46
N ALA A 5 -11.03 -13.66 -13.97
CA ALA A 5 -10.83 -13.86 -12.53
C ALA A 5 -10.49 -12.55 -11.77
N SER A 6 -9.90 -11.57 -12.46
CA SER A 6 -9.55 -10.28 -11.83
C SER A 6 -10.75 -9.36 -11.64
N SER A 7 -11.76 -9.47 -12.50
CA SER A 7 -13.03 -8.73 -12.36
C SER A 7 -13.94 -9.32 -11.29
N GLU A 8 -13.95 -10.65 -11.14
CA GLU A 8 -14.76 -11.33 -10.12
C GLU A 8 -14.30 -10.99 -8.70
N VAL A 9 -12.98 -10.92 -8.49
CA VAL A 9 -12.41 -10.51 -7.20
C VAL A 9 -12.71 -9.04 -6.94
N LYS A 10 -12.51 -8.13 -7.90
CA LYS A 10 -12.85 -6.69 -7.72
C LYS A 10 -14.31 -6.48 -7.32
N ASN A 11 -15.23 -7.15 -8.01
CA ASN A 11 -16.66 -7.04 -7.72
C ASN A 11 -17.05 -7.67 -6.36
N ALA A 12 -16.26 -8.61 -5.84
CA ALA A 12 -16.55 -9.28 -4.57
C ALA A 12 -16.18 -8.45 -3.32
N ILE A 13 -15.29 -7.46 -3.47
CA ILE A 13 -14.79 -6.56 -2.41
C ILE A 13 -15.30 -5.13 -2.53
N GLU A 14 -15.82 -4.72 -3.69
CA GLU A 14 -16.36 -3.38 -3.90
C GLU A 14 -17.69 -3.19 -3.14
N GLY A 15 -17.72 -2.21 -2.22
CA GLY A 15 -18.94 -1.84 -1.48
C GLY A 15 -19.26 -2.66 -0.22
N LYS A 16 -18.39 -3.60 0.19
CA LYS A 16 -18.60 -4.40 1.42
C LYS A 16 -17.87 -3.81 2.62
N SER A 17 -18.45 -3.99 3.81
CA SER A 17 -17.87 -3.55 5.08
C SER A 17 -16.63 -4.38 5.46
N ALA A 18 -15.75 -3.85 6.32
CA ALA A 18 -14.51 -4.53 6.72
C ALA A 18 -14.75 -5.93 7.33
N ASP A 19 -15.89 -6.10 8.03
CA ASP A 19 -16.29 -7.37 8.62
C ASP A 19 -16.75 -8.38 7.56
N GLU A 20 -17.40 -7.91 6.48
CA GLU A 20 -17.79 -8.75 5.33
C GLU A 20 -16.58 -9.14 4.48
N ILE A 21 -15.57 -8.27 4.38
CA ILE A 21 -14.30 -8.58 3.73
C ILE A 21 -13.54 -9.64 4.54
N ALA A 22 -13.49 -9.51 5.87
CA ALA A 22 -12.87 -10.49 6.75
C ALA A 22 -13.60 -11.85 6.75
N ALA A 23 -14.93 -11.86 6.63
CA ALA A 23 -15.71 -13.08 6.46
C ALA A 23 -15.48 -13.72 5.08
N ALA A 24 -15.48 -12.93 4.00
CA ALA A 24 -15.20 -13.43 2.65
C ALA A 24 -13.79 -14.02 2.52
N LEU A 25 -12.78 -13.42 3.19
CA LEU A 25 -11.41 -13.93 3.22
C LEU A 25 -11.25 -15.26 3.97
N LYS A 26 -12.16 -15.59 4.91
CA LYS A 26 -12.17 -16.89 5.61
C LYS A 26 -12.82 -18.01 4.78
N GLU A 27 -13.76 -17.66 3.92
CA GLU A 27 -14.51 -18.60 3.06
C GLU A 27 -13.83 -18.85 1.70
N LEU A 28 -12.79 -18.08 1.36
CA LEU A 28 -12.09 -18.20 0.08
C LEU A 28 -11.18 -19.44 0.04
N PRO A 29 -11.20 -20.22 -1.05
CA PRO A 29 -10.33 -21.38 -1.22
C PRO A 29 -8.85 -20.99 -1.20
N ALA A 30 -8.00 -21.94 -0.78
CA ALA A 30 -6.59 -21.71 -0.47
C ALA A 30 -5.78 -21.10 -1.65
N ASP A 31 -6.21 -21.33 -2.89
CA ASP A 31 -5.60 -20.78 -4.09
C ASP A 31 -5.88 -19.27 -4.25
N GLN A 32 -7.05 -18.80 -3.83
CA GLN A 32 -7.40 -17.38 -3.82
C GLN A 32 -6.79 -16.65 -2.63
N LEU A 33 -6.72 -17.30 -1.46
CA LEU A 33 -6.00 -16.74 -0.31
C LEU A 33 -4.51 -16.57 -0.62
N ALA A 34 -3.90 -17.48 -1.39
CA ALA A 34 -2.54 -17.33 -1.88
C ALA A 34 -2.39 -16.12 -2.81
N LYS A 35 -3.35 -15.87 -3.71
CA LYS A 35 -3.35 -14.69 -4.60
C LYS A 35 -3.59 -13.38 -3.86
N VAL A 36 -4.41 -13.36 -2.81
CA VAL A 36 -4.57 -12.20 -1.92
C VAL A 36 -3.28 -11.95 -1.14
N LYS A 37 -2.64 -12.99 -0.61
CA LYS A 37 -1.31 -12.88 0.01
C LYS A 37 -0.22 -12.48 -0.98
N GLU A 38 -0.35 -12.84 -2.26
CA GLU A 38 0.57 -12.40 -3.32
C GLU A 38 0.31 -10.94 -3.72
N ALA A 39 -0.95 -10.48 -3.70
CA ALA A 39 -1.33 -9.09 -3.91
C ALA A 39 -0.98 -8.19 -2.72
N VAL A 40 -0.98 -8.74 -1.50
CA VAL A 40 -0.53 -8.07 -0.27
C VAL A 40 1.00 -8.19 -0.09
N GLY A 41 1.61 -9.26 -0.60
CA GLY A 41 3.05 -9.54 -0.56
C GLY A 41 3.85 -8.92 -1.71
N LYS A 42 3.19 -8.56 -2.82
CA LYS A 42 3.68 -7.58 -3.78
C LYS A 42 3.30 -6.20 -3.25
N GLY A 43 4.18 -5.62 -2.45
CA GLY A 43 4.07 -4.22 -2.08
C GLY A 43 3.92 -3.35 -3.34
N ALA A 44 2.78 -2.67 -3.42
CA ALA A 44 2.34 -1.76 -4.48
C ALA A 44 2.09 -2.39 -5.87
N PRO A 45 1.05 -1.91 -6.59
CA PRO A 45 0.79 -2.34 -7.96
C PRO A 45 1.99 -2.05 -8.85
N ALA A 46 2.41 -3.06 -9.61
CA ALA A 46 3.41 -2.93 -10.68
C ALA A 46 2.94 -1.82 -11.66
N GLY A 47 3.67 -0.70 -11.66
CA GLY A 47 3.34 0.47 -12.48
C GLY A 47 3.77 1.82 -11.93
N GLN A 48 4.30 1.91 -10.70
CA GLN A 48 4.89 3.14 -10.18
C GLN A 48 6.42 3.06 -10.26
N ASP A 49 7.01 3.99 -10.99
CA ASP A 49 8.46 4.08 -11.21
C ASP A 49 9.17 4.43 -9.88
N TYR A 50 9.54 3.41 -9.10
CA TYR A 50 10.31 3.54 -7.86
C TYR A 50 11.82 3.57 -8.13
N LYS A 51 12.23 4.42 -9.07
CA LYS A 51 13.65 4.60 -9.41
C LYS A 51 14.48 4.85 -8.15
N GLY A 52 15.45 3.96 -7.94
CA GLY A 52 16.39 4.05 -6.83
C GLY A 52 15.90 3.48 -5.51
N LEU A 53 14.73 2.86 -5.42
CA LEU A 53 14.35 2.09 -4.24
C LEU A 53 15.23 0.83 -4.13
N LEU A 54 15.85 0.64 -2.97
CA LEU A 54 16.66 -0.55 -2.69
C LEU A 54 15.79 -1.81 -2.55
N GLU A 55 16.42 -2.96 -2.73
CA GLU A 55 15.77 -4.24 -2.42
C GLU A 55 15.47 -4.33 -0.93
N GLN A 56 14.29 -4.86 -0.59
CA GLN A 56 13.89 -5.05 0.79
C GLN A 56 14.73 -6.17 1.41
N PRO A 57 15.11 -6.08 2.71
CA PRO A 57 15.81 -7.17 3.39
C PRO A 57 14.94 -8.44 3.38
N ALA A 58 15.55 -9.61 3.14
CA ALA A 58 14.85 -10.90 3.20
C ALA A 58 14.26 -11.17 4.59
N GLU A 59 14.99 -10.77 5.64
CA GLU A 59 14.59 -10.90 7.04
C GLU A 59 14.71 -9.53 7.74
N PRO A 60 13.71 -8.65 7.60
CA PRO A 60 13.76 -7.32 8.20
C PRO A 60 13.57 -7.38 9.72
N LYS A 61 14.35 -6.60 10.47
CA LYS A 61 14.23 -6.46 11.94
C LYS A 61 12.84 -5.96 12.34
N PHE A 62 12.31 -5.03 11.56
CA PHE A 62 10.98 -4.46 11.71
C PHE A 62 10.35 -4.24 10.33
N LYS A 63 9.05 -4.49 10.24
CA LYS A 63 8.25 -4.21 9.06
C LYS A 63 7.57 -2.85 9.23
N GLY A 64 7.98 -1.87 8.44
CA GLY A 64 7.45 -0.52 8.48
C GLY A 64 6.72 -0.12 7.20
N ALA A 65 5.91 0.93 7.31
CA ALA A 65 5.34 1.61 6.17
C ALA A 65 5.55 3.13 6.23
N LEU A 66 5.76 3.73 5.06
CA LEU A 66 5.72 5.18 4.85
C LEU A 66 4.34 5.54 4.29
N ALA A 67 3.46 6.02 5.15
CA ALA A 67 2.12 6.46 4.79
C ALA A 67 2.12 7.89 4.29
N GLN A 68 1.51 8.10 3.13
CA GLN A 68 1.43 9.40 2.47
C GLN A 68 -0.03 9.76 2.22
N ILE A 69 -0.41 10.98 2.53
CA ILE A 69 -1.80 11.43 2.34
C ILE A 69 -1.99 11.82 0.88
N PHE A 70 -2.95 11.19 0.21
CA PHE A 70 -3.30 11.49 -1.18
C PHE A 70 -4.53 12.42 -1.23
N VAL A 71 -4.33 13.66 -1.69
CA VAL A 71 -5.39 14.67 -1.77
C VAL A 71 -6.05 14.63 -3.15
N ARG A 72 -7.29 14.13 -3.21
CA ARG A 72 -8.04 13.89 -4.46
C ARG A 72 -8.22 15.11 -5.36
N SER A 73 -8.36 16.29 -4.75
CA SER A 73 -8.56 17.54 -5.49
C SER A 73 -7.27 18.09 -6.10
N GLN A 74 -6.12 17.52 -5.75
CA GLN A 74 -4.82 18.01 -6.19
C GLN A 74 -4.22 17.07 -7.24
N PRO A 75 -3.58 17.62 -8.29
CA PRO A 75 -2.81 16.82 -9.23
C PRO A 75 -1.82 15.91 -8.50
N TYR A 76 -1.83 14.62 -8.86
CA TYR A 76 -0.98 13.57 -8.27
C TYR A 76 -1.10 13.44 -6.73
N GLY A 77 -2.17 13.95 -6.12
CA GLY A 77 -2.41 13.84 -4.68
C GLY A 77 -1.78 14.96 -3.85
N GLY A 78 -1.16 15.96 -4.47
CA GLY A 78 -0.51 17.09 -3.77
C GLY A 78 0.70 17.64 -4.51
N SER A 79 1.01 18.92 -4.29
CA SER A 79 2.17 19.61 -4.88
C SER A 79 3.52 19.06 -4.40
N ASP A 80 3.51 18.27 -3.32
CA ASP A 80 4.67 17.62 -2.74
C ASP A 80 5.03 16.28 -3.41
N LYS A 81 4.29 15.89 -4.45
CA LYS A 81 4.33 14.56 -5.07
C LYS A 81 4.76 14.59 -6.53
N SER A 82 5.40 13.51 -6.95
CA SER A 82 5.75 13.22 -8.34
C SER A 82 4.54 12.63 -9.08
N ASN A 83 4.70 12.43 -10.39
CA ASN A 83 3.68 11.81 -11.25
C ASN A 83 3.23 10.40 -10.81
N ASN A 84 4.01 9.72 -9.97
CA ASN A 84 3.69 8.42 -9.36
C ASN A 84 2.86 8.53 -8.07
N GLY A 85 2.48 9.75 -7.65
CA GLY A 85 1.68 9.99 -6.44
C GLY A 85 2.47 9.93 -5.13
N HIS A 86 3.77 9.63 -5.19
CA HIS A 86 4.64 9.63 -4.02
C HIS A 86 5.39 10.94 -3.89
N ARG A 87 5.70 11.30 -2.65
CA ARG A 87 6.53 12.45 -2.33
C ARG A 87 7.95 12.28 -2.85
N TYR A 88 8.58 13.39 -3.20
CA TYR A 88 9.97 13.45 -3.68
C TYR A 88 10.97 12.82 -2.71
N ASP A 89 10.69 12.85 -1.41
CA ASP A 89 11.54 12.31 -0.35
C ASP A 89 11.21 10.85 0.02
N SER A 90 10.21 10.22 -0.60
CA SER A 90 9.78 8.86 -0.22
C SER A 90 10.87 7.81 -0.40
N ILE A 91 11.60 7.88 -1.52
CA ILE A 91 12.68 6.94 -1.85
C ILE A 91 13.86 7.06 -0.87
N PRO A 92 14.44 8.25 -0.61
CA PRO A 92 15.52 8.34 0.37
C PRO A 92 15.08 7.94 1.79
N PHE A 93 13.82 8.21 2.19
CA PHE A 93 13.29 7.72 3.47
C PHE A 93 13.22 6.18 3.52
N ALA A 94 12.65 5.55 2.49
CA ALA A 94 12.57 4.10 2.40
C ALA A 94 13.95 3.44 2.39
N ASN A 95 14.89 4.00 1.61
CA ASN A 95 16.25 3.51 1.55
C ASN A 95 16.98 3.63 2.90
N GLY A 96 16.79 4.72 3.64
CA GLY A 96 17.36 4.86 4.99
C GLY A 96 16.88 3.77 5.95
N MET A 97 15.60 3.38 5.85
CA MET A 97 15.04 2.25 6.62
C MET A 97 15.63 0.91 6.18
N ILE A 98 15.70 0.68 4.86
CA ILE A 98 16.26 -0.53 4.26
C ILE A 98 17.73 -0.73 4.67
N THR A 99 18.56 0.32 4.58
CA THR A 99 19.96 0.28 5.01
C THR A 99 20.11 0.03 6.52
N SER A 100 19.10 0.38 7.32
CA SER A 100 19.06 0.07 8.75
C SER A 100 18.58 -1.36 9.07
N GLY A 101 18.28 -2.16 8.05
CA GLY A 101 17.80 -3.55 8.18
C GLY A 101 16.30 -3.66 8.45
N MET A 102 15.52 -2.63 8.14
CA MET A 102 14.05 -2.65 8.22
C MET A 102 13.44 -2.75 6.83
N SER A 103 12.22 -3.29 6.70
CA SER A 103 11.48 -3.15 5.44
C SER A 103 10.63 -1.89 5.48
N CYS A 104 10.48 -1.22 4.34
CA CYS A 104 9.64 -0.05 4.21
C CYS A 104 8.74 -0.16 2.98
N GLN A 105 7.43 -0.29 3.22
CA GLN A 105 6.42 -0.23 2.18
C GLN A 105 5.90 1.20 2.01
N LEU A 106 5.85 1.70 0.78
CA LEU A 106 5.21 2.98 0.47
C LEU A 106 3.70 2.77 0.33
N ILE A 107 2.90 3.45 1.14
CA ILE A 107 1.44 3.32 1.12
C ILE A 107 0.78 4.69 1.02
N HIS A 108 -0.37 4.73 0.33
CA HIS A 108 -1.21 5.92 0.25
C HIS A 108 -2.41 5.77 1.17
N TYR A 109 -2.74 6.85 1.87
CA TYR A 109 -4.03 7.00 2.50
C TYR A 109 -4.94 7.80 1.58
N THR A 110 -6.06 7.19 1.19
CA THR A 110 -7.21 7.83 0.54
C THR A 110 -8.41 7.73 1.48
N HIS A 111 -9.37 8.65 1.36
CA HIS A 111 -10.54 8.65 2.25
C HIS A 111 -11.48 7.47 1.95
N GLU A 112 -11.60 7.09 0.69
CA GLU A 112 -12.42 5.99 0.20
C GLU A 112 -11.94 4.63 0.70
N GLU A 113 -10.62 4.46 0.85
CA GLU A 113 -10.01 3.21 1.29
C GLU A 113 -9.68 3.24 2.78
N HIS A 114 -10.34 4.09 3.57
CA HIS A 114 -10.05 4.28 5.00
C HIS A 114 -9.99 2.96 5.77
N ALA A 115 -11.02 2.12 5.67
CA ALA A 115 -11.08 0.85 6.38
C ALA A 115 -9.96 -0.12 5.92
N ALA A 116 -9.74 -0.22 4.61
CA ALA A 116 -8.69 -1.07 4.04
C ALA A 116 -7.29 -0.61 4.44
N PHE A 117 -7.06 0.70 4.49
CA PHE A 117 -5.81 1.29 4.95
C PHE A 117 -5.52 0.91 6.40
N PHE A 118 -6.50 1.07 7.30
CA PHE A 118 -6.31 0.71 8.71
C PHE A 118 -6.13 -0.80 8.92
N GLU A 119 -6.73 -1.63 8.06
CA GLU A 119 -6.47 -3.07 8.11
C GLU A 119 -5.07 -3.43 7.65
N LEU A 120 -4.59 -2.83 6.55
CA LEU A 120 -3.22 -2.97 6.09
C LEU A 120 -2.22 -2.48 7.15
N CYS A 121 -2.54 -1.40 7.85
CA CYS A 121 -1.71 -0.83 8.92
C CYS A 121 -1.39 -1.83 10.04
N LYS A 122 -2.30 -2.77 10.34
CA LYS A 122 -2.09 -3.81 11.37
C LYS A 122 -0.97 -4.79 11.01
N SER A 123 -0.59 -4.87 9.74
CA SER A 123 0.49 -5.77 9.29
C SER A 123 1.90 -5.21 9.54
N PHE A 124 2.02 -3.93 9.94
CA PHE A 124 3.29 -3.27 10.19
C PHE A 124 3.57 -3.11 11.69
N ASN A 125 4.85 -3.14 12.06
CA ASN A 125 5.32 -2.80 13.39
C ASN A 125 5.25 -1.30 13.65
N PHE A 126 5.43 -0.48 12.60
CA PHE A 126 5.37 0.97 12.71
C PHE A 126 4.93 1.60 11.39
N ILE A 127 4.38 2.82 11.50
CA ILE A 127 3.96 3.61 10.35
C ILE A 127 4.52 5.02 10.52
N ILE A 128 5.23 5.50 9.51
CA ILE A 128 5.67 6.89 9.43
C ILE A 128 4.67 7.63 8.55
N VAL A 129 3.90 8.54 9.14
CA VAL A 129 2.96 9.38 8.39
C VAL A 129 3.70 10.61 7.87
N ARG A 130 3.91 10.66 6.55
CA ARG A 130 4.38 11.85 5.85
C ARG A 130 3.20 12.66 5.36
N CYS A 131 2.78 13.61 6.19
CA CYS A 131 1.82 14.65 5.81
C CYS A 131 2.56 15.89 5.31
N ASN A 132 2.02 16.55 4.29
CA ASN A 132 2.44 17.89 3.90
C ASN A 132 1.69 18.92 4.78
N PRO A 133 2.38 19.75 5.57
CA PRO A 133 1.71 20.74 6.42
C PRO A 133 1.07 21.90 5.63
N GLY A 134 1.44 22.08 4.36
CA GLY A 134 0.94 23.15 3.51
C GLY A 134 -0.27 22.73 2.69
N LEU A 135 -1.44 22.64 3.32
CA LEU A 135 -2.72 22.69 2.62
C LEU A 135 -3.16 24.16 2.59
N ARG A 136 -2.90 24.86 1.49
CA ARG A 136 -3.59 26.11 1.13
C ARG A 136 -4.57 25.84 0.01
#